data_AF-A0A2N1N362-F1
#
_entry.id   AF-A0A2N1N362-F1
#
_cell.length_a   1.000
_cell.length_b   1.000
_cell.length_c   1.000
_cell.angle_alpha   90.00
_cell.angle_beta   90.00
_cell.angle_gamma   90.00
#
_symmetry.space_group_name_H-M   'P 1'
#
loop_
_entity.id
_entity.type
_entity.pdbx_description
1 polymer ?
#
loop_
_entity_poly.entity_id
_entity_poly.type
_entity_poly.pdbx_seq_one_letter_code
_entity_poly.pdbx_strand_id
1 'polypeptide(L)'
;MVSCARQLSLKFEHNDFIHYRCVAHILNLIVSTGLDIVKKNIKKLRKLMKVIKKSTKILEELENLSQLNNEVFLRPIINIKTRWNKSFNNATIDLSAQSHSTIAHSRVILLAIKIDLYANRGEDSLLKNVIIPMREKFKTYYEVLKEPTHI
;
A
#
# COMPACT_ATOMS: atom_id res chain seq x y z
N MET A 1 -4.00 19.50 -3.98
CA MET A 1 -3.53 19.80 -2.61
C MET A 1 -2.52 20.95 -2.54
N VAL A 2 -1.45 20.98 -3.36
CA VAL A 2 -0.48 22.12 -3.40
C VAL A 2 -1.16 23.48 -3.66
N SER A 3 -2.22 23.49 -4.48
CA SER A 3 -3.03 24.69 -4.75
C SER A 3 -3.70 25.28 -3.50
N CYS A 4 -4.21 24.44 -2.59
CA CYS A 4 -4.93 24.91 -1.40
C CYS A 4 -3.97 25.55 -0.38
N ALA A 5 -2.80 24.94 -0.14
CA ALA A 5 -1.79 25.51 0.75
C ALA A 5 -1.32 26.88 0.27
N ARG A 6 -1.08 27.04 -1.04
CA ARG A 6 -0.71 28.33 -1.64
C ARG A 6 -1.82 29.38 -1.52
N GLN A 7 -3.08 28.98 -1.69
CA GLN A 7 -4.22 29.87 -1.51
C GLN A 7 -4.42 30.31 -0.05
N LEU A 8 -4.13 29.43 0.92
CA LEU A 8 -4.19 29.74 2.35
C LEU A 8 -3.05 30.68 2.76
N SER A 9 -1.82 30.45 2.32
CA SER A 9 -0.68 31.35 2.57
C SER A 9 -0.88 32.76 2.02
N LEU A 10 -1.60 32.90 0.89
CA LEU A 10 -1.96 34.21 0.33
C LEU A 10 -3.09 34.90 1.10
N LYS A 11 -3.96 34.14 1.75
CA LYS A 11 -5.15 34.65 2.44
C LYS A 11 -4.89 35.01 3.90
N PHE A 12 -3.87 34.40 4.50
CA PHE A 12 -3.42 34.65 5.85
C PHE A 12 -1.95 35.06 5.79
N GLU A 13 -1.71 36.32 5.45
CA GLU A 13 -0.37 36.91 5.45
C GLU A 13 0.30 36.66 6.81
N HIS A 14 1.48 36.03 6.78
CA HIS A 14 2.36 35.73 7.93
C HIS A 14 2.07 34.47 8.78
N ASN A 15 1.28 33.50 8.31
CA ASN A 15 1.27 32.17 8.96
C ASN A 15 2.03 31.10 8.14
N ASP A 16 3.02 30.47 8.78
CA ASP A 16 3.70 29.29 8.26
C ASP A 16 2.75 28.08 8.31
N PHE A 17 2.04 27.83 7.20
CA PHE A 17 1.20 26.65 7.07
C PHE A 17 2.04 25.41 6.84
N ILE A 18 2.06 24.51 7.82
CA ILE A 18 2.69 23.19 7.68
C ILE A 18 1.71 22.24 6.97
N HIS A 19 2.08 21.81 5.76
CA HIS A 19 1.27 20.86 5.01
C HIS A 19 1.51 19.42 5.48
N TYR A 20 0.61 18.89 6.30
CA TYR A 20 0.58 17.48 6.67
C TYR A 20 -0.11 16.62 5.60
N ARG A 21 0.50 15.49 5.26
CA ARG A 21 -0.11 14.48 4.38
C ARG A 21 -0.98 13.55 5.21
N CYS A 22 -2.18 13.21 4.74
CA CYS A 22 -2.99 12.18 5.42
C CYS A 22 -2.27 10.82 5.40
N VAL A 23 -2.55 9.98 6.39
CA VAL A 23 -1.88 8.68 6.52
C VAL A 23 -2.13 7.77 5.32
N ALA A 24 -3.33 7.80 4.75
CA ALA A 24 -3.63 7.08 3.51
C ALA A 24 -2.70 7.49 2.35
N HIS A 25 -2.41 8.78 2.23
CA HIS A 25 -1.49 9.29 1.20
C HIS A 25 -0.04 8.89 1.48
N ILE A 26 0.40 8.97 2.73
CA ILE A 26 1.73 8.50 3.16
C ILE A 26 1.89 7.00 2.83
N LEU A 27 0.91 6.19 3.21
CA LEU A 27 0.91 4.75 2.95
C LEU A 27 0.95 4.44 1.45
N ASN A 28 0.16 5.14 0.64
CA ASN A 28 0.18 4.99 -0.81
C ASN A 28 1.57 5.30 -1.41
N LEU A 29 2.24 6.35 -0.93
CA LEU A 29 3.59 6.71 -1.38
C LEU A 29 4.63 5.66 -0.99
N ILE A 30 4.54 5.12 0.23
CA ILE A 30 5.42 4.05 0.71
C ILE A 30 5.23 2.80 -0.15
N VAL A 31 4.00 2.31 -0.27
CA VAL A 31 3.68 1.09 -1.03
C VAL A 31 4.04 1.25 -2.50
N SER A 32 3.76 2.40 -3.11
CA SER A 32 4.13 2.67 -4.51
C SER A 32 5.64 2.58 -4.73
N THR A 33 6.44 3.10 -3.79
CA THR A 33 7.91 3.03 -3.85
C THR A 33 8.38 1.57 -3.90
N GLY A 34 7.81 0.70 -3.07
CA GLY A 34 8.14 -0.74 -3.10
C GLY A 34 7.64 -1.42 -4.39
N LEU A 35 6.42 -1.12 -4.82
CA LEU A 35 5.82 -1.72 -6.03
C LEU A 35 6.58 -1.35 -7.30
N ASP A 36 7.23 -0.19 -7.35
CA ASP A 36 7.99 0.22 -8.53
C ASP A 36 9.17 -0.71 -8.82
N ILE A 37 9.77 -1.34 -7.80
CA ILE A 37 10.87 -2.30 -7.97
C ILE A 37 10.40 -3.56 -8.69
N VAL A 38 9.24 -4.08 -8.31
CA VAL A 38 8.67 -5.32 -8.86
C VAL A 38 7.72 -5.06 -10.03
N LYS A 39 7.57 -3.80 -10.46
CA LYS A 39 6.64 -3.36 -11.50
C LYS A 39 6.79 -4.13 -12.80
N LYS A 40 8.03 -4.42 -13.22
CA LYS A 40 8.31 -5.19 -14.45
C LYS A 40 7.82 -6.63 -14.32
N ASN A 41 8.09 -7.28 -13.18
CA ASN A 41 7.64 -8.65 -12.89
C ASN A 41 6.12 -8.71 -12.83
N ILE A 42 5.49 -7.75 -12.14
CA ILE A 42 4.02 -7.63 -12.08
C ILE A 42 3.43 -7.46 -13.49
N LYS A 43 4.02 -6.62 -14.34
CA LYS A 43 3.58 -6.45 -15.74
C LYS A 43 3.68 -7.75 -16.54
N LYS A 44 4.80 -8.47 -16.42
CA LYS A 44 5.00 -9.77 -17.08
C LYS A 44 3.97 -10.80 -16.61
N LEU A 45 3.79 -10.94 -15.31
CA LEU A 45 2.80 -11.84 -14.70
C LEU A 45 1.38 -11.52 -15.19
N ARG A 46 1.00 -10.23 -15.19
CA ARG A 46 -0.31 -9.80 -15.72
C ARG A 46 -0.48 -10.13 -17.20
N LYS A 47 0.57 -10.02 -18.02
CA LYS A 47 0.53 -10.40 -19.44
C LYS A 47 0.31 -11.90 -19.58
N LEU A 48 1.05 -12.72 -18.83
CA LEU A 48 0.87 -14.18 -18.81
C LEU A 48 -0.54 -14.57 -18.38
N MET A 49 -1.05 -13.99 -17.28
CA MET A 49 -2.40 -14.25 -16.79
C MET A 49 -3.49 -13.88 -17.79
N LYS A 50 -3.28 -12.81 -18.57
CA LYS A 50 -4.18 -12.45 -19.68
C LYS A 50 -4.18 -13.50 -20.80
N VAL A 51 -3.03 -14.10 -21.12
CA VAL A 51 -2.93 -15.16 -22.12
C VAL A 51 -3.67 -16.40 -21.63
N ILE A 52 -3.36 -16.85 -20.41
CA ILE A 52 -3.99 -18.04 -19.81
C ILE A 52 -5.51 -17.85 -19.73
N LYS A 53 -5.98 -16.71 -19.21
CA LYS A 53 -7.42 -16.46 -19.08
C LYS A 53 -8.17 -16.43 -20.43
N LYS A 54 -7.50 -16.06 -21.53
CA LYS A 54 -8.10 -15.99 -22.87
C LYS A 54 -8.09 -17.31 -23.62
N SER A 55 -7.24 -18.25 -23.22
CA SER A 55 -7.10 -19.53 -23.91
C SER A 55 -7.89 -20.61 -23.18
N THR A 56 -8.95 -21.10 -23.81
CA THR A 56 -9.73 -22.25 -23.30
C THR A 56 -8.85 -23.50 -23.19
N LYS A 57 -8.05 -23.78 -24.23
CA LYS A 57 -7.12 -24.91 -24.26
C LYS A 57 -6.15 -24.93 -23.08
N ILE A 58 -5.50 -23.80 -22.77
CA ILE A 58 -4.58 -23.74 -21.62
C ILE A 58 -5.34 -23.92 -20.30
N LEU A 59 -6.55 -23.35 -20.18
CA LEU A 59 -7.35 -23.53 -18.96
C LEU A 59 -7.76 -24.99 -18.75
N GLU A 60 -8.16 -25.69 -19.81
CA GLU A 60 -8.50 -27.12 -19.77
C GLU A 60 -7.28 -27.96 -19.41
N GLU A 61 -6.12 -27.69 -20.01
CA GLU A 61 -4.86 -28.38 -19.67
C GLU A 61 -4.48 -28.18 -18.19
N LEU A 62 -4.60 -26.95 -17.67
CA LEU A 62 -4.33 -26.66 -16.26
C LEU A 62 -5.35 -27.32 -15.32
N GLU A 63 -6.62 -27.37 -15.71
CA GLU A 63 -7.68 -28.01 -14.94
C GLU A 63 -7.46 -29.53 -14.87
N ASN A 64 -7.11 -30.17 -15.99
CA ASN A 64 -6.75 -31.58 -16.05
C ASN A 64 -5.52 -31.90 -15.18
N LEU A 65 -4.48 -31.07 -15.24
CA LEU A 65 -3.29 -31.23 -14.38
C LEU A 65 -3.64 -31.10 -12.89
N SER A 66 -4.53 -30.19 -12.54
CA SER A 66 -5.00 -30.03 -11.15
C SER A 66 -5.76 -31.27 -10.68
N GLN A 67 -6.64 -31.82 -11.54
CA GLN A 67 -7.38 -33.06 -11.24
C GLN A 67 -6.44 -34.26 -11.06
N LEU A 68 -5.42 -34.40 -11.91
CA LEU A 68 -4.41 -35.46 -11.79
C LEU A 68 -3.63 -35.38 -10.47
N ASN A 69 -3.43 -34.17 -9.95
CA ASN A 69 -2.74 -33.92 -8.68
C ASN A 69 -3.69 -33.94 -7.46
N ASN A 70 -4.99 -34.23 -7.64
CA ASN A 70 -6.03 -34.08 -6.61
C ASN A 70 -6.10 -32.66 -5.99
N GLU A 71 -5.84 -31.63 -6.80
CA GLU A 71 -5.91 -30.23 -6.41
C GLU A 71 -7.15 -29.54 -6.97
N VAL A 72 -7.71 -28.59 -6.20
CA VAL A 72 -8.81 -27.76 -6.68
C VAL A 72 -8.28 -26.74 -7.68
N PHE A 73 -8.78 -26.81 -8.92
CA PHE A 73 -8.41 -25.82 -9.94
C PHE A 73 -9.03 -24.45 -9.63
N LEU A 74 -8.18 -23.44 -9.44
CA LEU A 74 -8.58 -22.05 -9.25
C LEU A 74 -8.36 -21.25 -10.53
N ARG A 75 -9.44 -20.71 -11.10
CA ARG A 75 -9.34 -19.88 -12.32
C ARG A 75 -8.55 -18.59 -12.07
N PRO A 76 -7.62 -18.21 -12.97
CA PRO A 76 -6.81 -17.01 -12.80
C PRO A 76 -7.62 -15.71 -12.74
N ILE A 77 -7.33 -14.88 -11.72
CA ILE A 77 -7.88 -13.53 -11.55
C ILE A 77 -6.76 -12.51 -11.82
N ILE A 78 -6.88 -11.76 -12.92
CA ILE A 78 -5.83 -10.82 -13.38
C ILE A 78 -5.67 -9.61 -12.45
N ASN A 79 -6.80 -9.09 -11.96
CA ASN A 79 -6.84 -7.96 -11.04
C ASN A 79 -7.61 -8.40 -9.81
N ILE A 80 -6.89 -8.71 -8.74
CA ILE A 80 -7.45 -8.54 -7.42
C ILE A 80 -7.59 -7.02 -7.30
N LYS A 81 -8.83 -6.47 -7.34
CA LYS A 81 -9.06 -5.14 -6.75
C LYS A 81 -8.37 -5.24 -5.40
N THR A 82 -7.39 -4.38 -5.11
CA THR A 82 -6.64 -4.36 -3.86
C THR A 82 -7.64 -4.19 -2.71
N ARG A 83 -8.34 -5.27 -2.36
CA ARG A 83 -8.96 -5.50 -1.09
C ARG A 83 -7.76 -5.75 -0.23
N TRP A 84 -7.24 -4.66 0.32
CA TRP A 84 -6.93 -4.63 1.73
C TRP A 84 -7.77 -5.71 2.42
N ASN A 85 -7.10 -6.66 3.08
CA ASN A 85 -7.77 -7.77 3.77
C ASN A 85 -8.99 -7.24 4.55
N LYS A 86 -10.01 -8.08 4.79
CA LYS A 86 -11.27 -7.64 5.43
C LYS A 86 -11.00 -6.77 6.67
N SER A 87 -9.98 -7.13 7.45
CA SER A 87 -9.48 -6.36 8.59
C SER A 87 -9.05 -4.93 8.25
N PHE A 88 -8.24 -4.72 7.20
CA PHE A 88 -7.78 -3.40 6.79
C PHE A 88 -8.87 -2.59 6.09
N ASN A 89 -9.75 -3.24 5.32
CA ASN A 89 -10.91 -2.56 4.74
C ASN A 89 -11.85 -2.05 5.85
N ASN A 90 -12.11 -2.87 6.86
CA ASN A 90 -12.90 -2.47 8.04
C ASN A 90 -12.22 -1.32 8.78
N ALA A 91 -10.92 -1.44 9.09
CA ALA A 91 -10.17 -0.36 9.73
C ALA A 91 -10.22 0.94 8.90
N THR A 92 -10.14 0.85 7.56
CA THR A 92 -10.25 2.02 6.69
C THR A 92 -11.64 2.63 6.76
N ILE A 93 -12.70 1.83 6.73
CA ILE A 93 -14.10 2.29 6.88
C ILE A 93 -14.27 2.95 8.24
N ASP A 94 -13.83 2.32 9.32
CA ASP A 94 -13.94 2.82 10.68
C ASP A 94 -13.18 4.15 10.85
N LEU A 95 -11.96 4.24 10.32
CA LEU A 95 -11.16 5.46 10.32
C LEU A 95 -11.74 6.57 9.44
N SER A 96 -12.39 6.21 8.33
CA SER A 96 -13.01 7.17 7.39
C SER A 96 -14.40 7.63 7.86
N ALA A 97 -15.06 6.83 8.70
CA ALA A 97 -16.36 7.15 9.31
C ALA A 97 -16.21 8.10 10.52
N GLN A 98 -14.99 8.28 11.04
CA GLN A 98 -14.73 9.29 12.06
C GLN A 98 -14.75 10.69 11.42
N SER A 99 -15.63 11.56 11.92
CA SER A 99 -15.80 12.95 11.48
C SER A 99 -14.50 13.76 11.50
N HIS A 100 -13.57 13.41 12.40
CA HIS A 100 -12.20 13.93 12.44
C HIS A 100 -11.25 12.83 12.87
N SER A 101 -10.51 12.22 11.94
CA SER A 101 -9.40 11.35 12.32
C SER A 101 -8.40 12.19 13.11
N THR A 102 -8.35 12.02 14.43
CA THR A 102 -7.45 12.82 15.25
C THR A 102 -5.99 12.48 14.94
N ILE A 103 -5.07 13.39 15.29
CA ILE A 103 -3.62 13.16 15.18
C ILE A 103 -3.24 11.85 15.89
N ALA A 104 -3.91 11.51 17.00
CA ALA A 104 -3.73 10.25 17.71
C ALA A 104 -4.03 9.01 16.85
N HIS A 105 -5.16 8.97 16.13
CA HIS A 105 -5.48 7.87 15.21
C HIS A 105 -4.44 7.74 14.10
N SER A 106 -4.00 8.88 13.55
CA SER A 106 -2.95 8.90 12.53
C SER A 106 -1.63 8.32 13.06
N ARG A 107 -1.25 8.65 14.31
CA ARG A 107 -0.06 8.10 14.98
C ARG A 107 -0.17 6.59 15.16
N VAL A 108 -1.32 6.06 15.58
CA VAL A 108 -1.54 4.60 15.74
C VAL A 108 -1.30 3.86 14.43
N ILE A 109 -1.87 4.34 13.33
CA ILE A 109 -1.68 3.70 12.01
C ILE A 109 -0.22 3.76 11.57
N LEU A 110 0.46 4.91 11.75
CA LEU A 110 1.87 5.05 11.40
C LEU A 110 2.78 4.15 12.25
N LEU A 111 2.46 3.94 13.52
CA LEU A 111 3.14 2.98 14.37
C LEU A 111 2.93 1.54 13.89
N ALA A 112 1.71 1.18 13.48
CA ALA A 112 1.44 -0.13 12.90
C ALA A 112 2.23 -0.35 11.59
N ILE A 113 2.29 0.66 10.71
CA ILE A 113 3.11 0.62 9.49
C ILE A 113 4.60 0.45 9.84
N LYS A 114 5.10 1.15 10.87
CA LYS A 114 6.47 1.00 11.35
C LYS A 114 6.73 -0.42 11.84
N ILE A 115 5.86 -0.99 12.65
CA ILE A 115 6.01 -2.37 13.14
C ILE A 115 6.09 -3.34 11.95
N ASP A 116 5.18 -3.23 10.98
CA ASP A 116 5.18 -4.11 9.81
C ASP A 116 6.44 -3.94 8.93
N LEU A 117 6.83 -2.69 8.64
CA LEU A 117 8.03 -2.42 7.83
C LEU A 117 9.29 -2.99 8.46
N TYR A 118 9.40 -2.94 9.79
CA TYR A 118 10.59 -3.36 10.53
C TYR A 118 10.47 -4.77 11.14
N ALA A 119 9.37 -5.48 10.90
CA ALA A 119 9.21 -6.87 11.32
C ALA A 119 10.36 -7.74 10.78
N ASN A 120 10.90 -8.61 11.65
CA ASN A 120 11.91 -9.58 11.25
C ASN A 120 11.25 -10.66 10.37
N ARG A 121 11.67 -10.73 9.10
CA ARG A 121 11.13 -11.68 8.11
C ARG A 121 12.18 -12.71 7.66
N GLY A 122 13.32 -12.81 8.35
CA GLY A 122 14.47 -13.61 7.94
C GLY A 122 15.31 -12.95 6.83
N GLU A 123 16.57 -13.36 6.70
CA GLU A 123 17.53 -12.77 5.75
C GLU A 123 17.19 -13.06 4.28
N ASP A 124 16.51 -14.18 4.02
CA ASP A 124 16.10 -14.67 2.70
C ASP A 124 14.71 -14.17 2.24
N SER A 125 14.19 -13.12 2.86
CA SER A 125 12.88 -12.59 2.46
C SER A 125 12.92 -12.14 0.99
N LEU A 126 12.09 -12.78 0.14
CA LEU A 126 11.86 -12.38 -1.26
C LEU A 126 11.47 -10.89 -1.41
N LEU A 127 10.97 -10.30 -0.32
CA LEU A 127 10.53 -8.90 -0.27
C LEU A 127 11.60 -7.95 0.27
N LYS A 128 12.81 -8.41 0.63
CA LYS A 128 13.87 -7.58 1.21
C LYS A 128 14.17 -6.35 0.35
N ASN A 129 14.34 -6.57 -0.96
CA ASN A 129 14.62 -5.50 -1.92
C ASN A 129 13.44 -4.51 -2.05
N VAL A 130 12.21 -4.95 -1.79
CA VAL A 130 10.98 -4.12 -1.80
C VAL A 130 10.86 -3.32 -0.51
N ILE A 131 11.13 -3.94 0.64
CA ILE A 131 10.94 -3.36 1.97
C ILE A 131 11.96 -2.27 2.27
N ILE A 132 13.22 -2.40 1.82
CA ILE A 132 14.28 -1.41 2.08
C ILE A 132 13.89 0.01 1.65
N PRO A 133 13.53 0.27 0.38
CA PRO A 133 13.15 1.61 -0.04
C PRO A 133 11.78 2.05 0.49
N MET A 134 10.89 1.11 0.85
CA MET A 134 9.68 1.44 1.60
C MET A 134 10.02 2.02 2.98
N ARG A 135 11.01 1.45 3.69
CA ARG A 135 11.49 1.98 4.98
C ARG A 135 12.11 3.36 4.83
N GLU A 136 12.95 3.56 3.81
CA GLU A 136 13.55 4.87 3.52
C GLU A 136 12.48 5.92 3.25
N LYS A 137 11.48 5.58 2.41
CA LYS A 137 10.36 6.48 2.13
C LYS A 137 9.54 6.77 3.38
N PHE A 138 9.27 5.77 4.23
CA PHE A 138 8.56 5.95 5.48
C PHE A 138 9.29 6.91 6.43
N LYS A 139 10.62 6.77 6.58
CA LYS A 139 11.43 7.66 7.43
C LYS A 139 11.26 9.13 7.07
N THR A 140 11.19 9.48 5.77
CA THR A 140 11.00 10.88 5.33
C THR A 140 9.72 11.53 5.86
N TYR A 141 8.69 10.73 6.17
CA TYR A 141 7.42 11.23 6.72
C TYR A 141 7.33 11.04 8.23
N TYR A 142 7.96 9.99 8.77
CA TYR A 142 7.87 9.66 10.19
C TYR A 142 8.75 10.58 11.06
N GLU A 143 9.95 10.97 10.61
CA GLU A 143 10.82 11.85 11.39
C GLU A 143 10.20 13.24 11.62
N VAL A 144 9.49 13.78 10.62
CA VAL A 144 8.74 15.06 10.72
C VAL A 144 7.63 15.00 11.78
N LEU A 145 7.16 13.81 12.13
CA LEU A 145 6.08 13.61 13.11
C LEU A 145 6.58 13.30 14.53
N LYS A 146 7.90 13.16 14.73
CA LYS A 146 8.50 12.95 16.06
C LYS A 146 8.65 14.25 16.84
N GLU A 147 8.78 15.38 16.16
CA GLU A 147 8.76 16.67 16.84
C GLU A 147 7.41 16.81 17.55
N PRO A 148 7.40 17.21 18.83
CA PRO A 148 6.17 17.49 19.53
C PRO A 148 5.51 18.67 18.82
N THR A 149 4.58 18.36 17.92
CA THR A 149 3.62 19.35 17.47
C THR A 149 2.86 19.76 18.73
N HIS A 150 3.15 20.96 19.23
CA HIS A 150 2.38 21.63 20.27
C HIS A 150 0.94 21.77 19.78
N ILE A 151 0.14 20.73 20.00
CA ILE A 151 -1.32 20.73 19.95
C ILE A 151 -1.77 20.00 21.20
#